data_AF-E0PZI9-F1
#
_entry.id   AF-E0PZI9-F1
#
_cell.length_a   1.000
_cell.length_b   1.000
_cell.length_c   1.000
_cell.angle_alpha   90.00
_cell.angle_beta   90.00
_cell.angle_gamma   90.00
#
_symmetry.space_group_name_H-M   'P 1'
#
loop_
_entity.id
_entity.type
_entity.pdbx_description
1 polymer ?
#
loop_
_entity_poly.entity_id
_entity_poly.type
_entity_poly.pdbx_seq_one_letter_code
_entity_poly.pdbx_strand_id
1 'polypeptide(L)'
;MKNGVKFRSIFYRFILFIFVVFLTVISMILDAKKAQIRFFNLSLTIGKEELRIVTVVVLLLTFLLSFMFKWKCSIHKKGIYLRKIDLFVALDEIRGLSHVWINEYHRGPHGFLFYNRKTLVIYRKNYQPICLYNISILALYVAKCYHPKLKTNIVSATLASLFNMALNACFLYEMFSKNLVNIKAEVFMFWLLLYAVKVFALPLIMLEYENHCYGASLVHSTAYKKNASKAIHL
;
A
#
# COMPACT_ATOMS: atom_id res chain seq x y z
N MET A 1 -2.59 -16.77 -22.90
CA MET A 1 -3.56 -17.18 -21.85
C MET A 1 -4.57 -16.06 -21.62
N LYS A 2 -5.81 -16.17 -22.13
CA LYS A 2 -6.75 -15.02 -22.27
C LYS A 2 -7.65 -14.71 -21.06
N ASN A 3 -7.78 -15.58 -20.05
CA ASN A 3 -8.88 -15.49 -19.05
C ASN A 3 -8.42 -15.29 -17.59
N GLY A 4 -7.43 -14.44 -17.33
CA GLY A 4 -6.96 -14.16 -15.96
C GLY A 4 -7.15 -12.70 -15.55
N VAL A 5 -7.37 -12.46 -14.26
CA VAL A 5 -7.45 -11.11 -13.70
C VAL A 5 -6.04 -10.60 -13.46
N LYS A 6 -5.70 -9.49 -14.11
CA LYS A 6 -4.36 -8.88 -14.05
C LYS A 6 -4.28 -7.88 -12.90
N PHE A 7 -3.25 -8.02 -12.08
CA PHE A 7 -2.96 -7.11 -10.98
C PHE A 7 -1.76 -6.23 -11.31
N ARG A 8 -1.98 -4.91 -11.18
CA ARG A 8 -0.95 -3.88 -11.30
C ARG A 8 -0.40 -3.53 -9.92
N SER A 9 0.78 -2.92 -9.90
CA SER A 9 1.35 -2.46 -8.63
C SER A 9 0.47 -1.38 -8.00
N ILE A 10 0.33 -1.36 -6.68
CA ILE A 10 -0.39 -0.30 -5.94
C ILE A 10 0.55 0.73 -5.30
N PHE A 11 1.85 0.69 -5.61
CA PHE A 11 2.87 1.55 -4.99
C PHE A 11 2.55 3.05 -5.14
N TYR A 12 2.10 3.49 -6.31
CA TYR A 12 1.77 4.90 -6.56
C TYR A 12 0.64 5.42 -5.67
N ARG A 13 -0.24 4.56 -5.13
CA ARG A 13 -1.33 4.99 -4.23
C ARG A 13 -0.77 5.60 -2.95
N PHE A 14 0.38 5.10 -2.50
CA PHE A 14 1.10 5.67 -1.36
C PHE A 14 1.68 7.05 -1.67
N ILE A 15 2.31 7.22 -2.84
CA ILE A 15 2.83 8.51 -3.30
C ILE A 15 1.69 9.53 -3.43
N LEU A 16 0.56 9.11 -3.99
CA LEU A 16 -0.64 9.93 -4.11
C LEU A 16 -1.13 10.40 -2.73
N PHE A 17 -1.19 9.49 -1.76
CA PHE A 17 -1.61 9.84 -0.41
C PHE A 17 -0.69 10.91 0.21
N ILE A 18 0.64 10.78 0.06
CA ILE A 18 1.60 11.80 0.53
C ILE A 18 1.32 13.15 -0.14
N PHE A 19 1.13 13.16 -1.45
CA PHE A 19 0.88 14.40 -2.20
C PHE A 19 -0.42 15.08 -1.78
N VAL A 20 -1.49 14.31 -1.53
CA VAL A 20 -2.78 14.82 -1.04
C VAL A 20 -2.63 15.42 0.35
N VAL A 21 -1.91 14.74 1.26
CA VAL A 21 -1.63 15.28 2.60
C VAL A 21 -0.88 16.60 2.48
N PHE A 22 0.14 16.68 1.63
CA PHE A 22 0.91 17.91 1.41
C PHE A 22 0.04 19.06 0.88
N LEU A 23 -0.77 18.84 -0.16
CA LEU A 23 -1.71 19.85 -0.65
C LEU A 23 -2.71 20.29 0.41
N THR A 24 -3.17 19.34 1.23
CA THR A 24 -4.11 19.65 2.32
C THR A 24 -3.45 20.54 3.38
N VAL A 25 -2.20 20.26 3.76
CA VAL A 25 -1.44 21.13 4.68
C VAL A 25 -1.26 22.54 4.11
N ILE A 26 -0.89 22.66 2.82
CA ILE A 26 -0.80 23.98 2.16
C ILE A 26 -2.15 24.70 2.21
N SER A 27 -3.25 24.00 1.95
CA SER A 27 -4.61 24.57 1.97
C SER A 27 -5.05 25.09 3.33
N MET A 28 -4.41 24.62 4.41
CA MET A 28 -4.69 25.06 5.78
C MET A 28 -3.82 26.24 6.19
N ILE A 29 -2.57 26.29 5.71
CA ILE A 29 -1.65 27.41 5.97
C ILE A 29 -2.08 28.65 5.20
N LEU A 30 -2.68 28.46 4.02
CA LEU A 30 -3.34 29.52 3.28
C LEU A 30 -4.58 29.99 4.04
N ASP A 31 -4.36 30.91 4.98
CA ASP A 31 -5.41 31.70 5.59
C ASP A 31 -6.15 32.50 4.49
N ALA A 32 -7.32 33.06 4.75
CA ALA A 32 -8.27 33.62 3.76
C ALA A 32 -7.70 34.63 2.70
N LYS A 33 -6.42 35.00 2.78
CA LYS A 33 -5.67 35.71 1.73
C LYS A 33 -5.29 34.75 0.60
N LYS A 34 -5.79 35.06 -0.60
CA LYS A 34 -5.34 34.41 -1.84
C LYS A 34 -3.81 34.50 -1.94
N ALA A 35 -3.12 33.37 -2.06
CA ALA A 35 -1.69 33.36 -2.30
C ALA A 35 -1.41 33.60 -3.77
N GLN A 36 -0.51 34.53 -4.06
CA GLN A 36 -0.07 34.79 -5.41
C GLN A 36 1.23 34.01 -5.64
N ILE A 37 1.14 32.88 -6.34
CA ILE A 37 2.32 32.13 -6.77
C ILE A 37 2.72 32.69 -8.13
N ARG A 38 3.90 33.32 -8.19
CA ARG A 38 4.51 33.73 -9.46
C ARG A 38 5.34 32.57 -9.99
N PHE A 39 4.94 32.04 -11.14
CA PHE A 39 5.71 31.04 -11.88
C PHE A 39 6.09 31.65 -13.24
N PHE A 40 7.38 31.95 -13.42
CA PHE A 40 7.88 32.77 -14.54
C PHE A 40 7.10 34.10 -14.67
N ASN A 41 6.38 34.30 -15.77
CA ASN A 41 5.57 35.50 -16.06
C ASN A 41 4.08 35.33 -15.72
N LEU A 42 3.66 34.19 -15.17
CA LEU A 42 2.29 33.94 -14.77
C LEU A 42 2.12 34.18 -13.27
N SER A 43 1.31 35.16 -12.91
CA SER A 43 0.81 35.34 -11.54
C SER A 43 -0.45 34.52 -11.36
N LEU A 44 -0.34 33.39 -10.64
CA LEU A 44 -1.49 32.54 -10.35
C LEU A 44 -1.96 32.82 -8.92
N THR A 45 -3.17 33.35 -8.82
CA THR A 45 -3.80 33.68 -7.55
C THR A 45 -4.57 32.46 -7.07
N ILE A 46 -4.02 31.73 -6.10
CA ILE A 46 -4.60 30.50 -5.55
C ILE A 46 -5.29 30.83 -4.23
N GLY A 47 -6.61 30.73 -4.22
CA GLY A 47 -7.40 30.67 -3.00
C GLY A 47 -7.64 29.24 -2.54
N LYS A 48 -8.39 29.10 -1.44
CA LYS A 48 -8.67 27.82 -0.79
C LYS A 48 -9.57 26.91 -1.65
N GLU A 49 -10.52 27.49 -2.39
CA GLU A 49 -11.42 26.72 -3.27
C GLU A 49 -10.71 26.25 -4.53
N GLU A 50 -9.86 27.09 -5.13
CA GLU A 50 -9.05 26.71 -6.28
C GLU A 50 -8.10 25.55 -5.92
N LEU A 51 -7.49 25.59 -4.73
CA LEU A 51 -6.63 24.50 -4.26
C LEU A 51 -7.39 23.20 -3.97
N ARG A 52 -8.64 23.27 -3.49
CA ARG A 52 -9.52 22.09 -3.36
C ARG A 52 -9.79 21.46 -4.72
N ILE A 53 -10.14 22.27 -5.71
CA ILE A 53 -10.37 21.81 -7.08
C ILE A 53 -9.10 21.17 -7.65
N VAL A 54 -7.94 21.82 -7.51
CA VAL A 54 -6.64 21.27 -7.94
C VAL A 54 -6.38 19.92 -7.26
N THR A 55 -6.66 19.82 -5.96
CA THR A 55 -6.48 18.57 -5.21
C THR A 55 -7.34 17.43 -5.78
N VAL A 56 -8.62 17.71 -6.08
CA VAL A 56 -9.54 16.72 -6.69
C VAL A 56 -9.08 16.34 -8.10
N VAL A 57 -8.66 17.30 -8.91
CA VAL A 57 -8.15 17.05 -10.27
C VAL A 57 -6.90 16.17 -10.22
N VAL A 58 -5.94 16.45 -9.33
CA VAL A 58 -4.73 15.64 -9.19
C VAL A 58 -5.05 14.23 -8.68
N LEU A 59 -6.01 14.09 -7.76
CA LEU A 59 -6.52 12.79 -7.33
C LEU A 59 -7.05 11.96 -8.51
N LEU A 60 -7.91 12.56 -9.35
CA LEU A 60 -8.48 11.92 -10.53
C LEU A 60 -7.40 11.55 -11.56
N LEU A 61 -6.52 12.50 -11.90
CA LEU A 61 -5.46 12.28 -12.88
C LEU A 61 -4.52 11.15 -12.42
N THR A 62 -4.15 11.14 -11.14
CA THR A 62 -3.27 10.10 -10.60
C THR A 62 -3.97 8.74 -10.54
N PHE A 63 -5.27 8.72 -10.21
CA PHE A 63 -6.09 7.52 -10.31
C PHE A 63 -6.13 7.00 -11.75
N LEU A 64 -6.23 7.85 -12.77
CA LEU A 64 -6.21 7.43 -14.17
C LEU A 64 -4.82 6.90 -14.58
N LEU A 65 -3.75 7.63 -14.26
CA LEU A 65 -2.36 7.23 -14.52
C LEU A 65 -2.03 5.86 -13.90
N SER A 66 -2.68 5.53 -12.80
CA SER A 66 -2.54 4.23 -12.14
C SER A 66 -2.83 3.02 -13.02
N PHE A 67 -3.72 3.17 -14.00
CA PHE A 67 -4.10 2.10 -14.90
C PHE A 67 -3.11 1.91 -16.06
N MET A 68 -2.21 2.86 -16.29
CA MET A 68 -1.21 2.79 -17.35
C MET A 68 -0.03 1.87 -17.01
N PHE A 69 0.22 1.58 -15.73
CA PHE A 69 1.38 0.80 -15.30
C PHE A 69 1.31 -0.68 -15.67
N LYS A 70 2.42 -1.25 -16.16
CA LYS A 70 2.53 -2.68 -16.48
C LYS A 70 2.05 -3.56 -15.31
N TRP A 71 1.20 -4.54 -15.62
CA TRP A 71 0.73 -5.53 -14.65
C TRP A 71 1.88 -6.44 -14.19
N LYS A 72 1.83 -6.89 -12.93
CA LYS A 72 2.85 -7.71 -12.26
C LYS A 72 2.52 -9.19 -12.24
N CYS A 73 1.28 -9.53 -11.92
CA CYS A 73 0.78 -10.91 -11.93
C CYS A 73 -0.61 -10.99 -12.53
N SER A 74 -0.98 -12.21 -12.93
CA SER A 74 -2.31 -12.55 -13.41
C SER A 74 -2.79 -13.81 -12.70
N ILE A 75 -3.98 -13.75 -12.09
CA ILE A 75 -4.58 -14.89 -11.39
C ILE A 75 -5.56 -15.56 -12.34
N HIS A 76 -5.41 -16.87 -12.51
CA HIS A 76 -6.22 -17.71 -13.39
C HIS A 76 -6.85 -18.87 -12.61
N LYS A 77 -7.86 -19.51 -13.17
CA LYS A 77 -8.43 -20.78 -12.64
C LYS A 77 -7.44 -21.94 -12.59
N LYS A 78 -6.29 -21.86 -13.26
CA LYS A 78 -5.28 -22.95 -13.26
C LYS A 78 -4.08 -22.63 -12.36
N GLY A 79 -3.96 -21.40 -11.85
CA GLY A 79 -2.76 -20.96 -11.16
C GLY A 79 -2.49 -19.46 -11.29
N ILE A 80 -1.29 -19.03 -10.92
CA ILE A 80 -0.87 -17.63 -10.89
C ILE A 80 0.33 -17.44 -11.82
N TYR A 81 0.20 -16.52 -12.77
CA TYR A 81 1.29 -16.14 -13.66
C TYR A 81 2.01 -14.88 -13.14
N LEU A 82 3.33 -14.92 -13.11
CA LEU A 82 4.23 -13.87 -12.64
C LEU A 82 5.03 -13.30 -13.82
N ARG A 83 4.69 -12.08 -14.23
CA ARG A 83 5.23 -11.47 -15.46
C ARG A 83 6.73 -11.21 -15.40
N LYS A 84 7.24 -10.80 -14.24
CA LYS A 84 8.64 -10.33 -14.10
C LYS A 84 9.67 -11.42 -14.39
N ILE A 85 9.32 -12.67 -14.08
CA ILE A 85 10.19 -13.85 -14.23
C ILE A 85 9.61 -14.88 -15.19
N ASP A 86 8.57 -14.50 -15.93
CA ASP A 86 7.84 -15.38 -16.86
C ASP A 86 7.47 -16.76 -16.27
N LEU A 87 7.03 -16.77 -15.00
CA LEU A 87 6.74 -18.02 -14.26
C LEU A 87 5.24 -18.22 -14.10
N PHE A 88 4.75 -19.39 -14.53
CA PHE A 88 3.41 -19.86 -14.17
C PHE A 88 3.50 -20.83 -12.99
N VAL A 89 2.86 -20.49 -11.88
CA VAL A 89 2.74 -21.37 -10.70
C VAL A 89 1.38 -22.04 -10.74
N ALA A 90 1.37 -23.35 -10.95
CA ALA A 90 0.13 -24.11 -11.05
C ALA A 90 -0.58 -24.21 -9.68
N LEU A 91 -1.90 -24.31 -9.67
CA LEU A 91 -2.68 -24.31 -8.42
C LEU A 91 -2.27 -25.43 -7.46
N ASP A 92 -2.00 -26.62 -7.99
CA ASP A 92 -1.59 -27.82 -7.25
C ASP A 92 -0.22 -27.65 -6.59
N GLU A 93 0.62 -26.75 -7.10
CA GLU A 93 1.90 -26.37 -6.46
C GLU A 93 1.71 -25.37 -5.31
N ILE A 94 0.57 -24.67 -5.25
CA ILE A 94 0.29 -23.65 -4.25
C ILE A 94 -0.24 -24.30 -2.97
N ARG A 95 0.49 -24.11 -1.87
CA ARG A 95 0.08 -24.52 -0.51
C ARG A 95 -0.88 -23.51 0.11
N GLY A 96 -0.69 -22.22 -0.17
CA GLY A 96 -1.52 -21.14 0.33
C GLY A 96 -1.11 -19.79 -0.24
N LEU A 97 -1.95 -18.78 -0.01
CA LEU A 97 -1.76 -17.44 -0.53
C LEU A 97 -2.12 -16.41 0.55
N SER A 98 -1.19 -15.53 0.88
CA SER A 98 -1.41 -14.52 1.93
C SER A 98 -1.09 -13.11 1.46
N HIS A 99 -1.77 -12.14 2.05
CA HIS A 99 -1.46 -10.72 1.89
C HIS A 99 -0.94 -10.20 3.22
N VAL A 100 0.33 -9.80 3.22
CA VAL A 100 1.05 -9.33 4.43
C VAL A 100 1.76 -8.03 4.15
N TRP A 101 2.13 -7.32 5.20
CA TRP A 101 2.87 -6.07 5.07
C TRP A 101 4.32 -6.34 5.48
N ILE A 102 5.23 -6.33 4.52
CA ILE A 102 6.66 -6.54 4.76
C ILE A 102 7.35 -5.20 4.59
N ASN A 103 8.00 -4.71 5.63
CA ASN A 103 8.78 -3.48 5.53
C ASN A 103 9.93 -3.60 4.51
N GLU A 104 10.19 -2.49 3.84
CA GLU A 104 11.43 -2.20 3.16
C GLU A 104 12.13 -1.10 3.93
N TYR A 105 13.40 -1.35 4.27
CA TYR A 105 14.29 -0.36 4.83
C TYR A 105 15.39 -0.09 3.80
N HIS A 106 15.70 1.19 3.59
CA HIS A 106 16.77 1.61 2.68
C HIS A 106 17.71 2.58 3.39
N ARG A 107 19.01 2.30 3.31
CA ARG A 107 20.08 3.18 3.78
C ARG A 107 20.77 3.77 2.54
N GLY A 108 20.35 4.97 2.13
CA GLY A 108 20.89 5.64 0.94
C GLY A 108 19.99 6.76 0.40
N PRO A 109 20.50 7.60 -0.53
CA PRO A 109 19.78 8.75 -1.09
C PRO A 109 18.62 8.36 -2.03
N HIS A 110 18.48 7.08 -2.38
CA HIS A 110 17.52 6.59 -3.38
C HIS A 110 16.46 5.66 -2.77
N GLY A 111 15.52 6.22 -2.02
CA GLY A 111 14.32 5.50 -1.55
C GLY A 111 13.73 6.05 -0.25
N PHE A 112 12.53 5.60 0.10
CA PHE A 112 11.95 5.89 1.42
C PHE A 112 12.71 5.10 2.49
N LEU A 113 13.12 5.76 3.57
CA LEU A 113 13.88 5.18 4.68
C LEU A 113 13.20 3.94 5.27
N PHE A 114 11.87 3.96 5.40
CA PHE A 114 11.08 2.87 5.93
C PHE A 114 9.67 2.88 5.32
N TYR A 115 9.26 1.79 4.67
CA TYR A 115 7.89 1.67 4.16
C TYR A 115 7.38 0.23 4.21
N ASN A 116 6.12 0.05 4.59
CA ASN A 116 5.47 -1.25 4.60
C ASN A 116 4.90 -1.62 3.23
N ARG A 117 5.47 -2.65 2.61
CA ARG A 117 5.03 -3.17 1.31
C ARG A 117 3.88 -4.12 1.50
N LYS A 118 2.72 -3.75 0.95
CA LYS A 118 1.57 -4.66 0.80
C LYS A 118 1.96 -5.78 -0.17
N THR A 119 2.23 -6.97 0.35
CA THR A 119 2.91 -8.06 -0.34
C THR A 119 1.97 -9.24 -0.48
N LEU A 120 1.83 -9.76 -1.69
CA LEU A 120 1.19 -11.04 -1.93
C LEU A 120 2.26 -12.14 -1.81
N VAL A 121 2.08 -13.07 -0.88
CA VAL A 121 3.00 -14.20 -0.68
C VAL A 121 2.34 -15.47 -1.21
N ILE A 122 3.01 -16.10 -2.16
CA ILE A 122 2.62 -17.38 -2.74
C ILE A 122 3.46 -18.46 -2.06
N TYR A 123 2.83 -19.24 -1.19
CA TYR A 123 3.48 -20.40 -0.56
C TYR A 123 3.38 -21.59 -1.50
N ARG A 124 4.53 -22.18 -1.83
CA ARG A 124 4.62 -23.35 -2.71
C ARG A 124 4.91 -24.60 -1.87
N LYS A 125 4.45 -25.76 -2.32
CA LYS A 125 4.62 -27.03 -1.59
C LYS A 125 6.09 -27.45 -1.49
N ASN A 126 6.78 -27.49 -2.64
CA ASN A 126 8.13 -28.04 -2.77
C ASN A 126 9.21 -26.98 -3.02
N TYR A 127 8.84 -25.70 -3.02
CA TYR A 127 9.71 -24.60 -3.40
C TYR A 127 9.61 -23.44 -2.42
N GLN A 128 10.62 -22.56 -2.43
CA GLN A 128 10.62 -21.35 -1.62
C GLN A 128 9.38 -20.47 -1.90
N PRO A 129 8.84 -19.75 -0.91
CA PRO A 129 7.76 -18.80 -1.12
C PRO A 129 8.15 -17.70 -2.11
N ILE A 130 7.16 -17.13 -2.80
CA ILE A 130 7.37 -15.96 -3.67
C ILE A 130 6.63 -14.75 -3.08
N CYS A 131 7.38 -13.69 -2.81
CA CYS A 131 6.88 -12.41 -2.32
C CYS A 131 6.72 -11.42 -3.46
N LEU A 132 5.48 -11.11 -3.84
CA LEU A 132 5.14 -10.11 -4.83
C LEU A 132 4.79 -8.78 -4.18
N TYR A 133 5.64 -7.77 -4.37
CA TYR A 133 5.48 -6.49 -3.69
C TYR A 133 4.44 -5.58 -4.33
N ASN A 134 3.79 -4.81 -3.46
CA ASN A 134 2.81 -3.77 -3.81
C ASN A 134 1.67 -4.33 -4.67
N ILE A 135 1.04 -5.41 -4.21
CA ILE A 135 -0.15 -6.01 -4.84
C ILE A 135 -1.40 -5.73 -4.00
N SER A 136 -2.53 -5.52 -4.66
CA SER A 136 -3.82 -5.29 -4.02
C SER A 136 -4.32 -6.53 -3.28
N ILE A 137 -4.99 -6.34 -2.13
CA ILE A 137 -5.68 -7.40 -1.39
C ILE A 137 -6.75 -8.10 -2.23
N LEU A 138 -7.31 -7.42 -3.24
CA LEU A 138 -8.26 -8.00 -4.20
C LEU A 138 -7.71 -9.26 -4.89
N ALA A 139 -6.38 -9.44 -4.92
CA ALA A 139 -5.75 -10.68 -5.37
C ALA A 139 -6.20 -11.91 -4.56
N LEU A 140 -6.34 -11.78 -3.24
CA LEU A 140 -6.85 -12.87 -2.40
C LEU A 140 -8.30 -13.20 -2.72
N TYR A 141 -9.13 -12.18 -2.91
CA TYR A 141 -10.54 -12.38 -3.27
C TYR A 141 -10.69 -13.11 -4.60
N VAL A 142 -9.98 -12.67 -5.64
CA VAL A 142 -9.99 -13.35 -6.94
C VAL A 142 -9.49 -14.78 -6.82
N ALA A 143 -8.40 -15.02 -6.07
CA ALA A 143 -7.89 -16.36 -5.85
C ALA A 143 -8.91 -17.25 -5.12
N LYS A 144 -9.63 -16.70 -4.13
CA LYS A 144 -10.67 -17.41 -3.37
C LYS A 144 -11.91 -17.68 -4.22
N CYS A 145 -12.28 -16.76 -5.12
CA CYS A 145 -13.37 -16.95 -6.08
C CYS A 145 -13.07 -18.09 -7.07
N TYR A 146 -11.84 -18.19 -7.57
CA TYR A 146 -11.45 -19.31 -8.44
C TYR A 146 -11.21 -20.61 -7.65
N HIS A 147 -10.71 -20.49 -6.42
CA HIS A 147 -10.30 -21.62 -5.58
C HIS A 147 -10.78 -21.46 -4.13
N PRO A 148 -12.06 -21.78 -3.84
CA PRO A 148 -12.63 -21.58 -2.50
C PRO A 148 -11.90 -22.34 -1.38
N LYS A 149 -11.29 -23.48 -1.69
CA LYS A 149 -10.52 -24.30 -0.73
C LYS A 149 -9.09 -23.80 -0.49
N LEU A 150 -8.61 -22.80 -1.24
CA LEU A 150 -7.27 -22.26 -1.07
C LEU A 150 -7.12 -21.63 0.32
N LYS A 151 -6.07 -22.00 1.05
CA LYS A 151 -5.75 -21.41 2.35
C LYS A 151 -5.27 -19.97 2.14
N THR A 152 -5.91 -19.03 2.82
CA THR A 152 -5.64 -17.60 2.69
C THR A 152 -5.87 -16.88 4.00
N ASN A 153 -5.16 -15.78 4.22
CA ASN A 153 -5.36 -14.89 5.37
C ASN A 153 -6.35 -13.74 5.08
N ILE A 154 -7.35 -14.00 4.23
CA ILE A 154 -8.24 -12.96 3.68
C ILE A 154 -8.92 -12.13 4.77
N VAL A 155 -9.34 -12.75 5.88
CA VAL A 155 -10.00 -12.05 6.99
C VAL A 155 -9.05 -11.06 7.67
N SER A 156 -7.89 -11.53 8.13
CA SER A 156 -6.91 -10.67 8.81
C SER A 156 -6.35 -9.60 7.88
N ALA A 157 -6.05 -9.94 6.63
CA ALA A 157 -5.62 -8.97 5.62
C ALA A 157 -6.69 -7.89 5.34
N THR A 158 -7.97 -8.27 5.37
CA THR A 158 -9.09 -7.33 5.15
C THR A 158 -9.24 -6.40 6.33
N LEU A 159 -9.22 -6.93 7.56
CA LEU A 159 -9.24 -6.12 8.79
C LEU A 159 -8.08 -5.12 8.82
N ALA A 160 -6.85 -5.57 8.52
CA ALA A 160 -5.68 -4.73 8.39
C ALA A 160 -5.88 -3.60 7.34
N SER A 161 -6.45 -3.95 6.19
CA SER A 161 -6.71 -2.99 5.11
C SER A 161 -7.80 -1.98 5.45
N LEU A 162 -8.88 -2.41 6.11
CA LEU A 162 -9.97 -1.56 6.59
C LEU A 162 -9.47 -0.62 7.69
N PHE A 163 -8.71 -1.12 8.68
CA PHE A 163 -8.10 -0.30 9.72
C PHE A 163 -7.23 0.81 9.11
N ASN A 164 -6.38 0.49 8.14
CA ASN A 164 -5.56 1.48 7.44
C ASN A 164 -6.41 2.51 6.68
N MET A 165 -7.48 2.06 6.00
CA MET A 165 -8.36 2.95 5.24
C MET A 165 -9.14 3.88 6.17
N ALA A 166 -9.74 3.34 7.23
CA ALA A 166 -10.47 4.10 8.24
C ALA A 166 -9.54 5.12 8.93
N LEU A 167 -8.34 4.72 9.33
CA LEU A 167 -7.37 5.61 9.95
C LEU A 167 -7.02 6.80 9.06
N ASN A 168 -6.73 6.54 7.77
CA ASN A 168 -6.40 7.61 6.84
C ASN A 168 -7.61 8.50 6.54
N ALA A 169 -8.82 7.93 6.43
CA ALA A 169 -10.05 8.67 6.15
C ALA A 169 -10.42 9.58 7.32
N CYS A 170 -10.39 9.07 8.55
CA CYS A 170 -10.65 9.86 9.75
C CYS A 170 -9.58 10.96 9.93
N PHE A 171 -8.30 10.66 9.67
CA PHE A 171 -7.24 11.65 9.70
C PHE A 171 -7.47 12.78 8.70
N LEU A 172 -7.79 12.45 7.44
CA LEU A 172 -8.14 13.44 6.43
C LEU A 172 -9.38 14.24 6.81
N TYR A 173 -10.42 13.58 7.34
CA TYR A 173 -11.63 14.26 7.80
C TYR A 173 -11.33 15.27 8.90
N GLU A 174 -10.60 14.89 9.95
CA GLU A 174 -10.23 15.81 11.02
C GLU A 174 -9.41 16.99 10.50
N MET A 175 -8.49 16.72 9.57
CA MET A 175 -7.78 17.76 8.85
C MET A 175 -8.75 18.71 8.15
N PHE A 176 -9.63 18.22 7.27
CA PHE A 176 -10.55 19.08 6.51
C PHE A 176 -11.60 19.81 7.35
N SER A 177 -12.06 19.21 8.45
CA SER A 177 -13.16 19.72 9.27
C SER A 177 -12.73 20.69 10.36
N LYS A 178 -11.57 20.49 11.01
CA LYS A 178 -11.33 21.09 12.34
C LYS A 178 -10.33 22.24 12.40
N ASN A 179 -9.79 22.72 11.27
CA ASN A 179 -8.70 23.74 11.22
C ASN A 179 -7.56 23.37 12.21
N LEU A 180 -6.50 22.71 11.71
CA LEU A 180 -5.39 22.14 12.48
C LEU A 180 -4.77 23.00 13.60
N VAL A 181 -5.00 24.32 13.57
CA VAL A 181 -4.49 25.32 14.53
C VAL A 181 -4.82 24.96 15.99
N ASN A 182 -5.88 24.19 16.27
CA ASN A 182 -6.33 23.88 17.63
C ASN A 182 -6.38 22.37 17.97
N ILE A 183 -5.55 21.51 17.36
CA ILE A 183 -5.48 20.11 17.80
C ILE A 183 -4.89 20.05 19.22
N LYS A 184 -5.69 19.55 20.17
CA LYS A 184 -5.21 19.25 21.53
C LYS A 184 -4.07 18.23 21.47
N ALA A 185 -3.04 18.42 22.30
CA ALA A 185 -1.90 17.51 22.37
C ALA A 185 -2.30 16.04 22.57
N GLU A 186 -3.33 15.78 23.37
CA GLU A 186 -3.89 14.43 23.59
C GLU A 186 -4.39 13.77 22.31
N VAL A 187 -5.12 14.52 21.47
CA VAL A 187 -5.65 14.05 20.18
C VAL A 187 -4.49 13.75 19.23
N PHE A 188 -3.47 14.61 19.21
CA PHE A 188 -2.27 14.39 18.41
C PHE A 188 -1.51 13.12 18.85
N MET A 189 -1.33 12.92 20.16
CA MET A 189 -0.67 11.74 20.70
C MET A 189 -1.45 10.45 20.41
N PHE A 190 -2.78 10.51 20.46
CA PHE A 190 -3.64 9.40 20.07
C PHE A 190 -3.45 9.02 18.60
N TRP A 191 -3.40 10.00 17.69
CA TRP A 191 -3.08 9.75 16.28
C TRP A 191 -1.71 9.12 16.10
N LEU A 192 -0.69 9.65 16.77
CA LEU A 192 0.67 9.11 16.72
C LEU A 192 0.70 7.64 17.14
N LEU A 193 -0.01 7.29 18.22
CA LEU A 193 -0.12 5.91 18.70
C LEU A 193 -0.80 5.00 17.66
N LEU A 194 -1.93 5.41 17.09
CA LEU A 194 -2.62 4.60 16.08
C LEU A 194 -1.77 4.37 14.83
N TYR A 195 -1.04 5.39 14.37
CA TYR A 195 -0.11 5.26 13.26
C TYR A 195 1.09 4.37 13.63
N ALA A 196 1.59 4.43 14.87
CA ALA A 196 2.64 3.52 15.34
C ALA A 196 2.15 2.06 15.32
N VAL A 197 0.93 1.77 15.79
CA VAL A 197 0.32 0.44 15.71
C VAL A 197 0.22 -0.04 14.26
N LYS A 198 -0.28 0.82 13.35
CA LYS A 198 -0.39 0.53 11.92
C LYS A 198 0.97 0.23 11.27
N VAL A 199 2.02 0.97 11.65
CA VAL A 199 3.33 0.95 10.98
C VAL A 199 4.23 -0.14 11.55
N PHE A 200 4.13 -0.46 12.84
CA PHE A 200 5.02 -1.40 13.51
C PHE A 200 4.32 -2.68 13.94
N ALA A 201 3.35 -2.59 14.84
CA ALA A 201 2.73 -3.75 15.46
C ALA A 201 1.99 -4.64 14.44
N LEU A 202 1.17 -4.05 13.59
CA LEU A 202 0.33 -4.80 12.66
C LEU A 202 1.15 -5.60 11.62
N PRO A 203 2.17 -5.04 10.93
CA PRO A 203 3.08 -5.82 10.08
C PRO A 203 3.76 -6.98 10.80
N LEU A 204 4.24 -6.76 12.03
CA LEU A 204 4.94 -7.79 12.82
C LEU A 204 4.01 -8.96 13.13
N ILE A 205 2.82 -8.67 13.68
CA ILE A 205 1.82 -9.69 14.03
C ILE A 205 1.40 -10.49 12.80
N MET A 206 1.16 -9.81 11.67
CA MET A 206 0.79 -10.48 10.42
C MET A 206 1.90 -11.44 9.96
N LEU A 207 3.16 -11.00 9.99
CA LEU A 207 4.27 -11.81 9.50
C LEU A 207 4.54 -13.02 10.40
N GLU A 208 4.49 -12.82 11.72
CA GLU A 208 4.69 -13.88 12.70
C GLU A 208 3.61 -14.97 12.58
N TYR A 209 2.34 -14.56 12.46
CA TYR A 209 1.23 -15.48 12.26
C TYR A 209 1.39 -16.31 10.97
N GLU A 210 1.75 -15.65 9.85
CA GLU A 210 1.95 -16.36 8.59
C GLU A 210 3.14 -17.32 8.62
N ASN A 211 4.24 -16.93 9.26
CA ASN A 211 5.41 -17.79 9.44
C ASN A 211 5.05 -19.02 10.28
N HIS A 212 4.26 -18.85 11.34
CA HIS A 212 3.74 -19.96 12.14
C HIS A 212 2.85 -20.90 11.31
N CYS A 213 1.92 -20.37 10.52
CA CYS A 213 1.00 -21.18 9.72
C CYS A 213 1.66 -21.97 8.58
N TYR A 214 2.68 -21.40 7.94
CA TYR A 214 3.29 -21.98 6.74
C TYR A 214 4.70 -22.55 6.96
N GLY A 215 5.30 -22.34 8.14
CA GLY A 215 6.71 -22.67 8.40
C GLY A 215 7.66 -21.86 7.51
N ALA A 216 7.20 -20.72 6.99
CA ALA A 216 8.00 -19.85 6.15
C ALA A 216 8.92 -19.00 7.03
N SER A 217 10.12 -18.69 6.54
CA SER A 217 11.03 -17.74 7.19
C SER A 217 10.95 -16.38 6.50
N LEU A 218 9.75 -15.78 6.47
CA LEU A 218 9.59 -14.41 5.99
C LEU A 218 10.13 -13.46 7.06
N VAL A 219 10.86 -12.43 6.63
CA VAL A 219 11.57 -11.53 7.54
C VAL A 219 11.47 -10.11 7.01
N HIS A 220 11.25 -9.20 7.95
CA HIS A 220 11.35 -7.77 7.74
C HIS A 220 12.77 -7.36 7.29
N SER A 221 12.87 -6.32 6.47
CA SER A 221 14.17 -5.73 6.16
C SER A 221 14.74 -5.06 7.41
N THR A 222 16.04 -5.23 7.63
CA THR A 222 16.76 -4.56 8.73
C THR A 222 17.64 -3.44 8.18
N ALA A 223 18.24 -2.66 9.09
CA ALA A 223 19.22 -1.62 8.71
C ALA A 223 20.45 -2.18 7.95
N TYR A 224 20.70 -3.48 8.08
CA TYR A 224 21.89 -4.15 7.56
C TYR A 224 21.58 -5.10 6.40
N LYS A 225 20.35 -5.62 6.30
CA LYS A 225 19.98 -6.61 5.28
C LYS A 225 18.61 -6.32 4.68
N LYS A 226 18.63 -5.94 3.41
CA LYS A 226 17.44 -5.85 2.56
C LYS A 226 16.99 -7.25 2.16
N ASN A 227 15.70 -7.56 2.33
CA ASN A 227 15.11 -8.87 1.98
C ASN A 227 15.82 -10.07 2.64
N ALA A 228 15.85 -10.12 3.98
CA ALA A 228 16.56 -11.16 4.71
C ALA A 228 15.91 -12.56 4.62
N SER A 229 14.67 -12.67 4.13
CA SER A 229 13.94 -13.92 4.04
C SER A 229 14.45 -14.86 2.95
N LYS A 230 14.31 -16.16 3.20
CA LYS A 230 14.54 -17.24 2.22
C LYS A 230 13.35 -17.37 1.25
N ALA A 231 12.99 -16.27 0.59
CA ALA A 231 11.90 -16.20 -0.37
C ALA A 231 12.37 -15.54 -1.66
N ILE A 232 11.66 -15.77 -2.76
CA ILE A 232 11.90 -15.07 -4.03
C ILE A 232 11.18 -13.73 -3.98
N HIS A 233 11.90 -12.64 -4.23
CA HIS A 233 11.42 -11.27 -4.03
C HIS A 233 11.19 -10.53 -5.36
N LEU A 234 9.93 -10.17 -5.67
CA LEU A 234 9.52 -9.65 -6.99
C LEU A 234 8.85 -8.26 -7.00
#